data_AF-A0A5A4MN43-F1
#
_entry.id   AF-A0A5A4MN43-F1
#
_cell.length_a   1.000
_cell.length_b   1.000
_cell.length_c   1.000
_cell.angle_alpha   90.00
_cell.angle_beta   90.00
_cell.angle_gamma   90.00
#
_symmetry.space_group_name_H-M   'P 1'
#
loop_
_entity.id
_entity.type
_entity.pdbx_description
1 polymer ?
#
loop_
_entity_poly.entity_id
_entity_poly.type
_entity_poly.pdbx_seq_one_letter_code
_entity_poly.pdbx_strand_id
1 'polypeptide(L)'
;MAACNDAAAQKAAKETAQKAKIQSDNVGHKLLSKMGWKEGDGLGSSRKGIADPIMAGDVKMNNLGVGAHNPGEVTPEDDIYEQYKKRMMLGYRYRPNPLNNPRKAYY
;
A
#
# COMPACT_ATOMS: atom_id res chain seq x y z
N MET A 1 8.72 -14.11 18.99
CA MET A 1 9.33 -14.13 17.64
C MET A 1 8.26 -14.48 16.62
N ALA A 2 7.79 -13.49 15.88
CA ALA A 2 7.04 -13.71 14.64
C ALA A 2 7.62 -12.76 13.61
N ALA A 3 8.74 -13.15 13.00
CA ALA A 3 9.19 -12.54 11.77
C ALA A 3 8.18 -12.98 10.70
N CYS A 4 7.13 -12.18 10.50
CA CYS A 4 6.29 -12.29 9.32
C CYS A 4 7.23 -12.03 8.13
N ASN A 5 7.58 -13.08 7.41
CA ASN A 5 8.39 -12.96 6.21
C ASN A 5 7.57 -12.20 5.16
N ASP A 6 7.94 -10.93 4.92
CA ASP A 6 7.47 -10.02 3.87
C ASP A 6 7.64 -10.55 2.44
N ALA A 7 7.97 -11.83 2.22
CA ALA A 7 8.16 -12.41 0.90
C ALA A 7 6.89 -12.29 0.03
N ALA A 8 5.70 -12.42 0.62
CA ALA A 8 4.43 -12.24 -0.08
C ALA A 8 4.19 -10.76 -0.45
N ALA A 9 4.49 -9.82 0.46
CA ALA A 9 4.37 -8.39 0.21
C ALA A 9 5.38 -7.92 -0.85
N GLN A 10 6.62 -8.38 -0.79
CA GLN A 10 7.65 -8.12 -1.80
C GLN A 10 7.28 -8.70 -3.17
N LYS A 11 6.69 -9.90 -3.21
CA LYS A 11 6.20 -10.50 -4.45
C LYS A 11 5.06 -9.68 -5.06
N ALA A 12 4.09 -9.27 -4.24
CA ALA A 12 2.98 -8.44 -4.70
C ALA A 12 3.46 -7.06 -5.20
N ALA A 13 4.41 -6.44 -4.50
CA ALA A 13 5.03 -5.19 -4.92
C ALA A 13 5.80 -5.32 -6.24
N LYS A 14 6.57 -6.40 -6.43
CA LYS A 14 7.25 -6.68 -7.71
C LYS A 14 6.27 -6.91 -8.85
N GLU A 15 5.18 -7.63 -8.59
CA GLU A 15 4.17 -7.94 -9.62
C GLU A 15 3.38 -6.68 -10.02
N THR A 16 3.02 -5.83 -9.05
CA THR A 16 2.41 -4.52 -9.32
C THR A 16 3.37 -3.59 -10.05
N ALA A 17 4.65 -3.56 -9.67
CA ALA A 17 5.67 -2.81 -10.39
C ALA A 17 5.78 -3.29 -11.86
N GLN A 18 5.77 -4.60 -12.11
CA GLN A 18 5.76 -5.16 -13.47
C GLN A 18 4.52 -4.80 -14.27
N LYS A 19 3.33 -4.77 -13.65
CA LYS A 19 2.09 -4.31 -14.30
C LYS A 19 2.10 -2.82 -14.56
N ALA A 20 2.75 -2.03 -13.71
CA ALA A 20 2.87 -0.58 -13.86
C ALA A 20 3.95 -0.16 -14.87
N LYS A 21 4.76 -1.10 -15.38
CA LYS A 21 5.76 -0.80 -16.42
C LYS A 21 5.09 -0.30 -17.69
N ILE A 22 5.70 0.71 -18.31
CA ILE A 22 5.26 1.23 -19.61
C ILE A 22 5.60 0.17 -20.67
N GLN A 23 4.56 -0.48 -21.18
CA GLN A 23 4.69 -1.53 -22.19
C GLN A 23 5.08 -0.96 -23.56
N SER A 24 5.66 -1.80 -24.43
CA SER A 24 6.20 -1.38 -25.73
C SER A 24 5.15 -0.94 -26.75
N ASP A 25 3.89 -1.32 -26.56
CA ASP A 25 2.74 -0.89 -27.34
C ASP A 25 2.33 0.57 -27.05
N ASN A 26 2.67 1.08 -25.86
CA ASN A 26 2.37 2.44 -25.42
C ASN A 26 3.09 3.50 -26.26
N VAL A 27 2.38 4.59 -26.59
CA VAL A 27 2.92 5.71 -27.38
C VAL A 27 4.10 6.39 -26.67
N GLY A 28 4.02 6.59 -25.36
CA GLY A 28 5.09 7.18 -24.55
C GLY A 28 6.37 6.33 -24.56
N HIS A 29 6.24 5.00 -24.46
CA HIS A 29 7.39 4.09 -24.59
C HIS A 29 8.08 4.28 -25.95
N LYS A 30 7.32 4.26 -27.05
CA LYS A 30 7.86 4.44 -28.41
C LYS A 30 8.58 5.78 -28.59
N LEU A 31 8.03 6.85 -28.02
CA LEU A 31 8.64 8.18 -28.08
C LEU A 31 9.96 8.22 -27.30
N LEU A 32 9.97 7.70 -26.07
CA LEU A 32 11.18 7.62 -25.25
C LEU A 32 12.26 6.78 -25.94
N SER A 33 11.91 5.62 -26.50
CA SER A 33 12.85 4.79 -27.25
C SER A 33 13.45 5.51 -28.46
N LYS A 34 12.64 6.26 -29.21
CA LYS A 34 13.14 7.09 -30.33
C LYS A 34 14.10 8.18 -29.89
N MET A 35 13.94 8.70 -28.67
CA MET A 35 14.85 9.67 -28.06
C MET A 35 16.09 9.00 -27.40
N GLY A 36 16.26 7.69 -27.58
CA GLY A 36 17.44 6.95 -27.10
C GLY A 36 17.35 6.42 -25.68
N TRP A 37 16.17 6.50 -25.03
CA TRP A 37 15.90 5.84 -23.76
C TRP A 37 15.66 4.33 -23.97
N LYS A 38 16.09 3.50 -23.01
CA LYS A 38 15.88 2.05 -23.04
C LYS A 38 15.12 1.63 -21.79
N GLU A 39 14.36 0.54 -21.87
CA GLU A 39 13.66 0.01 -20.68
C GLU A 39 14.65 -0.24 -19.54
N GLY A 40 14.35 0.29 -18.36
CA GLY A 40 15.21 0.20 -17.18
C GLY A 40 16.28 1.30 -17.06
N ASP A 41 16.47 2.14 -18.09
CA ASP A 41 17.38 3.28 -17.97
C ASP A 41 16.75 4.40 -17.13
N GLY A 42 17.57 5.02 -16.29
CA GLY A 42 17.23 6.29 -15.65
C GLY A 42 17.20 7.44 -16.66
N LEU A 43 16.39 8.45 -16.39
CA LEU A 43 16.33 9.67 -17.22
C LEU A 43 17.47 10.66 -16.88
N GLY A 44 17.64 11.69 -17.71
CA GLY A 44 18.66 12.74 -17.57
C GLY A 44 19.94 12.47 -18.37
N SER A 45 20.80 13.48 -18.50
CA SER A 45 22.00 13.44 -19.35
C SER A 45 22.96 12.30 -18.98
N SER A 46 23.08 12.00 -17.69
CA SER A 46 23.94 10.93 -17.18
C SER A 46 23.22 9.59 -16.96
N ARG A 47 21.93 9.47 -17.32
CA ARG A 47 21.06 8.31 -17.01
C ARG A 47 21.01 7.89 -15.53
N LYS A 48 21.26 8.82 -14.61
CA LYS A 48 21.24 8.59 -13.16
C LYS A 48 19.91 8.93 -12.49
N GLY A 49 18.90 9.34 -13.28
CA GLY A 49 17.55 9.52 -12.78
C GLY A 49 16.95 8.21 -12.28
N ILE A 50 15.89 8.32 -11.50
CA ILE A 50 15.17 7.16 -10.95
C ILE A 50 14.53 6.39 -12.12
N ALA A 51 14.83 5.10 -12.23
CA ALA A 51 14.30 4.22 -13.28
C ALA A 51 12.96 3.57 -12.90
N ASP A 52 12.80 3.19 -11.62
CA ASP A 52 11.58 2.56 -11.11
C ASP A 52 10.70 3.59 -10.38
N PRO A 53 9.36 3.55 -10.56
CA PRO A 53 8.46 4.45 -9.83
C PRO A 53 8.62 4.33 -8.30
N ILE A 54 8.58 5.47 -7.61
CA ILE A 54 8.55 5.49 -6.14
C ILE A 54 7.12 5.19 -5.68
N MET A 55 6.97 4.28 -4.72
CA MET A 55 5.69 4.05 -4.06
C MET A 55 5.39 5.18 -3.07
N ALA A 56 4.18 5.75 -3.14
CA ALA A 56 3.74 6.86 -2.29
C ALA A 56 3.51 6.48 -0.81
N GLY A 57 3.73 5.21 -0.44
CA GLY A 57 3.41 4.69 0.90
C GLY A 57 1.90 4.64 1.16
N ASP A 58 1.54 4.57 2.44
CA ASP A 58 0.13 4.55 2.85
C ASP A 58 -0.54 5.91 2.63
N VAL A 59 -1.48 5.94 1.70
CA VAL A 59 -2.32 7.12 1.46
C VAL A 59 -3.36 7.21 2.56
N LYS A 60 -3.27 8.27 3.36
CA LYS A 60 -4.18 8.51 4.48
C LYS A 60 -5.56 8.93 3.97
N MET A 61 -6.56 8.10 4.23
CA MET A 61 -7.96 8.35 3.85
C MET A 61 -8.78 8.99 4.99
N ASN A 62 -8.13 9.35 6.10
CA ASN A 62 -8.76 9.91 7.28
C ASN A 62 -8.13 11.27 7.64
N ASN A 63 -8.74 11.99 8.58
CA ASN A 63 -8.34 13.34 8.97
C ASN A 63 -7.40 13.37 10.18
N LEU A 64 -6.74 12.25 10.52
CA LEU A 64 -5.84 12.20 11.68
C LEU A 64 -4.54 12.98 11.39
N GLY A 65 -3.88 13.50 12.42
CA GLY A 65 -2.59 14.21 12.29
C GLY A 65 -1.44 13.32 11.77
N VAL A 66 -0.36 13.91 11.27
CA VAL A 66 0.83 13.15 10.80
C VAL A 66 1.38 12.29 11.95
N GLY A 67 1.73 11.03 11.67
CA GLY A 67 2.19 10.07 12.68
C GLY A 67 1.08 9.43 13.53
N ALA A 68 -0.18 9.84 13.38
CA ALA A 68 -1.29 9.19 14.06
C ALA A 68 -1.56 7.80 13.45
N HIS A 69 -1.53 6.79 14.31
CA HIS A 69 -1.88 5.41 14.00
C HIS A 69 -3.40 5.23 13.99
N ASN A 70 -3.90 4.26 13.23
CA ASN A 70 -5.34 3.97 13.25
C ASN A 70 -5.68 3.33 14.61
N PRO A 71 -6.64 3.86 15.39
CA PRO A 71 -6.92 3.34 16.74
C PRO A 71 -7.37 1.87 16.75
N GLY A 72 -7.90 1.37 15.63
CA GLY A 72 -8.30 -0.03 15.46
C GLY A 72 -7.22 -0.96 14.88
N GLU A 73 -6.03 -0.45 14.56
CA GLU A 73 -4.96 -1.25 14.00
C GLU A 73 -4.18 -1.94 15.14
N VAL A 74 -3.99 -3.26 14.98
CA VAL A 74 -3.37 -4.13 15.98
C VAL A 74 -1.86 -4.08 15.78
N THR A 75 -1.11 -3.66 16.80
CA THR A 75 0.35 -3.62 16.74
C THR A 75 0.95 -4.73 17.62
N PRO A 76 2.17 -5.21 17.30
CA PRO A 76 2.86 -6.21 18.13
C PRO A 76 3.17 -5.73 19.56
N GLU A 77 3.22 -4.42 19.77
CA GLU A 77 3.51 -3.77 21.06
C GLU A 77 2.26 -3.65 21.95
N ASP A 78 1.05 -3.87 21.40
CA ASP A 78 -0.18 -3.89 22.19
C ASP A 78 -0.17 -5.06 23.18
N ASP A 79 -0.69 -4.83 24.40
CA ASP A 79 -0.90 -5.92 25.34
C ASP A 79 -1.99 -6.90 24.84
N ILE A 80 -2.05 -8.09 25.45
CA ILE A 80 -2.99 -9.16 25.05
C ILE A 80 -4.45 -8.67 25.09
N TYR A 81 -4.78 -7.78 26.03
CA TYR A 81 -6.14 -7.26 26.20
C TYR A 81 -6.50 -6.24 25.11
N GLU A 82 -5.61 -5.31 24.79
CA GLU A 82 -5.78 -4.34 23.71
C GLU A 82 -5.79 -5.01 22.34
N GLN A 83 -4.96 -6.03 22.10
CA GLN A 83 -5.03 -6.86 20.89
C GLN A 83 -6.41 -7.52 20.76
N TYR A 84 -6.92 -8.13 21.83
CA TYR A 84 -8.24 -8.77 21.85
C TYR A 84 -9.36 -7.75 21.58
N LYS A 85 -9.32 -6.60 22.25
CA LYS A 85 -10.30 -5.51 22.13
C LYS A 85 -10.32 -4.93 20.72
N LYS A 86 -9.17 -4.58 20.14
CA LYS A 86 -9.06 -4.07 18.76
C LYS A 86 -9.58 -5.09 17.74
N ARG A 87 -9.23 -6.37 17.92
CA ARG A 87 -9.67 -7.46 17.04
C ARG A 87 -11.18 -7.72 17.13
N MET A 88 -11.76 -7.66 18.34
CA MET A 88 -13.22 -7.71 18.52
C MET A 88 -13.93 -6.50 17.91
N MET A 89 -13.39 -5.29 18.08
CA MET A 89 -13.94 -4.04 17.54
C MET A 89 -14.10 -4.11 16.02
N LEU A 90 -13.09 -4.62 15.30
CA LEU A 90 -13.14 -4.81 13.85
C LEU A 90 -14.22 -5.82 13.44
N GLY A 91 -14.42 -6.88 14.24
CA GLY A 91 -15.47 -7.88 14.00
C GLY A 91 -16.87 -7.26 13.94
N TYR A 92 -17.21 -6.35 14.87
CA TYR A 92 -18.54 -5.73 14.89
C TYR A 92 -18.84 -4.85 13.67
N ARG A 93 -17.84 -4.23 13.04
CA ARG A 93 -18.02 -3.39 11.85
C ARG A 93 -18.52 -4.20 10.65
N TYR A 94 -17.97 -5.40 10.43
CA TYR A 94 -18.15 -6.17 9.20
C TYR A 94 -19.14 -7.35 9.30
N ARG A 95 -19.71 -7.64 10.49
CA ARG A 95 -20.71 -8.72 10.58
C ARG A 95 -21.96 -8.40 9.74
N PRO A 96 -22.61 -9.38 9.09
CA PRO A 96 -23.92 -9.19 8.48
C PRO A 96 -24.91 -8.62 9.50
N ASN A 97 -25.66 -7.57 9.12
CA ASN A 97 -26.66 -6.94 9.99
C ASN A 97 -28.07 -7.30 9.49
N PRO A 98 -28.68 -8.40 9.98
CA PRO A 98 -29.98 -8.86 9.51
C PRO A 98 -31.13 -7.89 9.84
N LEU A 99 -30.92 -6.96 10.79
CA LEU A 99 -31.92 -5.99 11.22
C LEU A 99 -31.76 -4.60 10.58
N ASN A 100 -30.76 -4.41 9.71
CA ASN A 100 -30.43 -3.15 9.01
C ASN A 100 -30.40 -1.86 9.87
N ASN A 101 -30.31 -1.98 11.20
CA ASN A 101 -30.27 -0.85 12.13
C ASN A 101 -28.88 -0.17 12.10
N PRO A 102 -28.76 1.18 12.12
CA PRO A 102 -27.48 1.88 12.21
C PRO A 102 -26.58 1.35 13.34
N ARG A 103 -25.33 1.02 12.99
CA ARG A 103 -24.29 0.65 13.95
C ARG A 103 -23.73 1.92 14.60
N LYS A 104 -23.83 2.03 15.93
CA LYS A 104 -23.15 3.10 16.68
C LYS A 104 -21.64 2.91 16.55
N ALA A 105 -20.97 3.90 15.95
CA ALA A 105 -19.52 4.02 16.02
C ALA A 105 -19.19 4.54 17.43
N TYR A 106 -18.61 3.67 18.27
CA TYR A 106 -17.93 4.14 19.47
C TYR A 106 -16.51 4.53 19.05
N TYR A 107 -16.15 5.77 19.37
CA TYR A 107 -14.86 6.39 19.04
C TYR A 107 -13.67 5.55 19.51
#